data_AF-A0A5K8AH14-F1
#
_entry.id   AF-A0A5K8AH14-F1
#
_cell.length_a   1.000
_cell.length_b   1.000
_cell.length_c   1.000
_cell.angle_alpha   90.00
_cell.angle_beta   90.00
_cell.angle_gamma   90.00
#
_symmetry.space_group_name_H-M   'P 1'
#
loop_
_entity.id
_entity.type
_entity.pdbx_description
1 polymer ?
#
loop_
_entity_poly.entity_id
_entity_poly.type
_entity_poly.pdbx_seq_one_letter_code
_entity_poly.pdbx_strand_id
1 'polypeptide(L)'
;MAYQDKLNIKEKDLDKEIYRIMPIHRLLEAFELEKLTLVKPEKWDDPFENLLLKGTAKTSDGELLDFAPIRDSVYGQCWTLHKETDAMWRIYSQDKQGAKVKTTIRKLLNALQSQSGDFAKVHCFIGEVEYLTQKDLVSKLKNINVLNTSGSGIAESLIYKRVEFKHEKEVRLLYTEKSGRFHQFKIDPFDLFDEIVFDPRINKHLFDSYHDSLKNKGYKKSIRQSVMYQVPKGLRISIYRDRE
;
A
#
# COMPACT_ATOMS: atom_id res chain seq x y z
N MET A 1 22.17 -4.77 -17.74
CA MET A 1 21.87 -4.13 -16.44
C MET A 1 20.83 -4.98 -15.75
N ALA A 2 20.99 -5.29 -14.45
CA ALA A 2 19.95 -6.00 -13.71
C ALA A 2 18.73 -5.07 -13.56
N TYR A 3 17.54 -5.53 -13.95
CA TYR A 3 16.30 -4.81 -13.71
C TYR A 3 16.05 -4.76 -12.19
N GLN A 4 15.64 -3.60 -11.67
CA GLN A 4 15.36 -3.40 -10.26
C GLN A 4 13.87 -3.11 -10.06
N ASP A 5 13.08 -4.18 -9.95
CA ASP A 5 11.63 -4.17 -9.66
C ASP A 5 11.32 -4.04 -8.15
N LYS A 6 12.36 -4.13 -7.31
CA LYS A 6 12.28 -4.04 -5.84
C LYS A 6 13.11 -2.85 -5.37
N LEU A 7 12.45 -1.85 -4.80
CA LEU A 7 13.08 -0.60 -4.35
C LEU A 7 13.20 -0.62 -2.82
N ASN A 8 14.41 -0.42 -2.29
CA ASN A 8 14.67 -0.45 -0.85
C ASN A 8 14.25 -1.74 -0.12
N ILE A 9 14.10 -2.86 -0.85
CA ILE A 9 13.72 -4.17 -0.29
C ILE A 9 14.82 -5.19 -0.58
N LYS A 10 15.27 -5.90 0.44
CA LYS A 10 16.27 -6.98 0.31
C LYS A 10 15.58 -8.31 -0.01
N GLU A 11 16.29 -9.25 -0.64
CA GLU A 11 15.72 -10.56 -1.01
C GLU A 11 15.12 -11.31 0.20
N LYS A 12 15.82 -11.27 1.34
CA LYS A 12 15.36 -11.87 2.61
C LYS A 12 14.06 -11.26 3.16
N ASP A 13 13.68 -10.08 2.68
CA ASP A 13 12.53 -9.32 3.18
C ASP A 13 11.29 -9.52 2.29
N LEU A 14 11.38 -10.24 1.16
CA LEU A 14 10.26 -10.43 0.23
C LEU A 14 9.09 -11.21 0.83
N ASP A 15 9.33 -12.02 1.85
CA ASP A 15 8.28 -12.79 2.52
C ASP A 15 7.76 -12.08 3.79
N LYS A 16 8.16 -10.82 4.03
CA LYS A 16 7.56 -9.99 5.08
C LYS A 16 6.08 -9.77 4.81
N GLU A 17 5.32 -9.84 5.90
CA GLU A 17 3.89 -9.50 5.89
C GLU A 17 3.71 -7.99 5.68
N ILE A 18 2.77 -7.64 4.80
CA ILE A 18 2.29 -6.28 4.58
C ILE A 18 0.77 -6.26 4.69
N TYR A 19 0.24 -5.10 5.05
CA TYR A 19 -1.16 -4.92 5.38
C TYR A 19 -1.75 -3.73 4.63
N ARG A 20 -3.04 -3.80 4.32
CA ARG A 20 -3.80 -2.68 3.75
C ARG A 20 -5.19 -2.63 4.35
N ILE A 21 -5.56 -1.46 4.86
CA ILE A 21 -6.94 -1.16 5.25
C ILE A 21 -7.65 -0.56 4.04
N MET A 22 -8.83 -1.07 3.73
CA MET A 22 -9.69 -0.56 2.68
C MET A 22 -11.16 -0.60 3.11
N PRO A 23 -12.05 0.19 2.50
CA PRO A 23 -13.48 0.06 2.72
C PRO A 23 -13.96 -1.36 2.40
N ILE A 24 -14.91 -1.89 3.19
CA ILE A 24 -15.42 -3.26 3.04
C ILE A 24 -15.98 -3.50 1.63
N HIS A 25 -16.67 -2.52 1.03
CA HIS A 25 -17.18 -2.66 -0.33
C HIS A 25 -16.06 -2.91 -1.36
N ARG A 26 -14.86 -2.34 -1.17
CA ARG A 26 -13.68 -2.60 -2.04
C ARG A 26 -13.10 -3.98 -1.82
N LEU A 27 -13.12 -4.47 -0.59
CA LEU A 27 -12.76 -5.86 -0.30
C LEU A 27 -13.72 -6.81 -1.04
N LEU A 28 -15.02 -6.60 -0.92
CA LEU A 28 -16.03 -7.43 -1.60
C LEU A 28 -15.92 -7.35 -3.12
N GLU A 29 -15.68 -6.14 -3.68
CA GLU A 29 -15.40 -5.95 -5.10
C GLU A 29 -14.16 -6.73 -5.55
N ALA A 30 -13.09 -6.77 -4.74
CA ALA A 30 -11.89 -7.55 -5.06
C ALA A 30 -12.15 -9.07 -5.09
N PHE A 31 -13.06 -9.56 -4.25
CA PHE A 31 -13.52 -10.96 -4.27
C PHE A 31 -14.44 -11.27 -5.45
N GLU A 32 -15.30 -10.33 -5.84
CA GLU A 32 -16.25 -10.52 -6.93
C GLU A 32 -15.59 -10.42 -8.30
N LEU A 33 -14.72 -9.42 -8.48
CA LEU A 33 -14.07 -9.14 -9.75
C LEU A 33 -12.71 -9.81 -9.89
N GLU A 34 -12.20 -10.42 -8.81
CA GLU A 34 -10.87 -11.04 -8.75
C GLU A 34 -9.77 -10.07 -9.20
N LYS A 35 -9.86 -8.81 -8.76
CA LYS A 35 -8.98 -7.73 -9.20
C LYS A 35 -8.61 -6.77 -8.07
N LEU A 36 -7.39 -6.25 -8.13
CA LEU A 36 -6.98 -5.06 -7.39
C LEU A 36 -6.86 -3.87 -8.33
N THR A 37 -7.06 -2.68 -7.75
CA THR A 37 -6.98 -1.41 -8.48
C THR A 37 -5.83 -0.56 -7.94
N LEU A 38 -4.96 -0.12 -8.85
CA LEU A 38 -3.96 0.92 -8.65
C LEU A 38 -4.51 2.26 -9.16
N VAL A 39 -4.30 3.33 -8.41
CA VAL A 39 -4.77 4.67 -8.75
C VAL A 39 -3.61 5.58 -9.11
N LYS A 40 -3.88 6.63 -9.88
CA LYS A 40 -2.87 7.66 -10.13
C LYS A 40 -2.39 8.28 -8.79
N PRO A 41 -1.08 8.42 -8.57
CA PRO A 41 -0.53 9.07 -7.38
C PRO A 41 -1.07 10.48 -7.10
N GLU A 42 -1.58 11.18 -8.12
CA GLU A 42 -2.23 12.49 -7.96
C GLU A 42 -3.39 12.48 -6.94
N LYS A 43 -4.02 11.32 -6.74
CA LYS A 43 -5.08 11.12 -5.76
C LYS A 43 -4.58 10.87 -4.33
N TRP A 44 -3.27 10.86 -4.11
CA TRP A 44 -2.70 10.72 -2.77
C TRP A 44 -2.68 12.07 -2.06
N ASP A 45 -2.82 12.05 -0.73
CA ASP A 45 -3.08 13.26 0.06
C ASP A 45 -1.84 14.15 0.28
N ASP A 46 -0.60 13.61 0.21
CA ASP A 46 0.61 14.41 0.42
C ASP A 46 1.03 15.15 -0.86
N PRO A 47 1.01 16.49 -0.90
CA PRO A 47 1.33 17.25 -2.10
C PRO A 47 2.75 17.01 -2.63
N PHE A 48 3.67 16.55 -1.76
CA PHE A 48 5.07 16.29 -2.06
C PHE A 48 5.33 14.94 -2.73
N GLU A 49 4.40 13.98 -2.67
CA GLU A 49 4.61 12.63 -3.22
C GLU A 49 4.75 12.61 -4.75
N ASN A 50 4.31 13.67 -5.43
CA ASN A 50 4.44 13.83 -6.88
C ASN A 50 5.28 15.05 -7.28
N LEU A 51 6.13 15.56 -6.39
CA LEU A 51 6.83 16.83 -6.62
C LEU A 51 7.65 16.82 -7.90
N LEU A 52 8.37 15.72 -8.19
CA LEU A 52 9.16 15.58 -9.41
C LEU A 52 8.28 15.52 -10.66
N LEU A 53 7.19 14.74 -10.62
CA LEU A 53 6.25 14.57 -11.73
C LEU A 53 5.34 15.78 -11.97
N LYS A 54 5.26 16.71 -11.00
CA LYS A 54 4.60 18.01 -11.12
C LYS A 54 5.54 19.12 -11.62
N GLY A 55 6.86 18.87 -11.60
CA GLY A 55 7.86 19.83 -12.04
C GLY A 55 8.07 19.82 -13.56
N THR A 56 8.95 20.71 -14.02
CA THR A 56 9.52 20.69 -15.36
C THR A 56 11.03 20.46 -15.25
N ALA A 57 11.61 19.72 -16.19
CA ALA A 57 13.07 19.63 -16.31
C ALA A 57 13.56 20.52 -17.44
N LYS A 58 14.80 20.99 -17.36
CA LYS A 58 15.47 21.68 -18.45
C LYS A 58 16.58 20.79 -19.00
N THR A 59 16.58 20.51 -20.29
CA THR A 59 17.62 19.73 -20.96
C THR A 59 18.92 20.54 -21.05
N SER A 60 20.03 19.86 -21.38
CA SER A 60 21.33 20.52 -21.65
C SER A 60 21.22 21.60 -22.73
N ASP A 61 20.30 21.41 -23.67
CA ASP A 61 20.08 22.29 -24.82
C ASP A 61 19.09 23.42 -24.50
N GLY A 62 18.57 23.44 -23.27
CA GLY A 62 17.71 24.50 -22.74
C GLY A 62 16.22 24.30 -22.97
N GLU A 63 15.80 23.18 -23.56
CA GLU A 63 14.39 22.83 -23.72
C GLU A 63 13.75 22.45 -22.38
N LEU A 64 12.49 22.86 -22.19
CA LEU A 64 11.70 22.45 -21.04
C LEU A 64 10.99 21.13 -21.35
N LEU A 65 11.29 20.09 -20.57
CA LEU A 65 10.61 18.81 -20.61
C LEU A 65 9.46 18.82 -19.61
N ASP A 66 8.24 18.59 -20.10
CA ASP A 66 7.05 18.36 -19.27
C ASP A 66 6.95 16.88 -18.90
N PHE A 67 6.84 16.60 -17.60
CA PHE A 67 6.66 15.25 -17.08
C PHE A 67 5.21 14.78 -17.09
N ALA A 68 4.25 15.57 -17.58
CA ALA A 68 2.84 15.18 -17.65
C ALA A 68 2.58 13.82 -18.31
N PRO A 69 3.21 13.46 -19.46
CA PRO A 69 2.99 12.13 -20.07
C PRO A 69 3.46 10.98 -19.17
N ILE A 70 4.56 11.17 -18.45
CA ILE A 70 5.09 10.20 -17.49
C ILE A 70 4.14 10.11 -16.29
N ARG A 71 3.76 11.25 -15.71
CA ARG A 71 2.80 11.33 -14.60
C ARG A 71 1.50 10.59 -14.89
N ASP A 72 0.98 10.71 -16.10
CA ASP A 72 -0.27 10.07 -16.52
C ASP A 72 -0.14 8.56 -16.78
N SER A 73 1.08 8.05 -16.77
CA SER A 73 1.42 6.64 -16.98
C SER A 73 1.77 5.93 -15.68
N VAL A 74 1.63 6.57 -14.51
CA VAL A 74 1.94 5.94 -13.22
C VAL A 74 0.70 5.70 -12.38
N TYR A 75 0.66 4.52 -11.77
CA TYR A 75 -0.39 4.04 -10.89
C TYR A 75 0.26 3.39 -9.68
N GLY A 76 -0.38 3.51 -8.52
CA GLY A 76 0.11 2.85 -7.32
C GLY A 76 -0.95 2.53 -6.28
N GLN A 77 -0.52 1.76 -5.30
CA GLN A 77 -1.31 1.36 -4.15
C GLN A 77 -0.41 1.23 -2.92
N CYS A 78 -0.82 1.88 -1.83
CA CYS A 78 -0.07 1.94 -0.59
C CYS A 78 -0.44 0.76 0.34
N TRP A 79 0.58 0.13 0.89
CA TRP A 79 0.53 -0.91 1.91
C TRP A 79 1.37 -0.46 3.10
N THR A 80 1.31 -1.20 4.20
CA THR A 80 2.11 -0.89 5.39
C THR A 80 2.77 -2.14 5.97
N LEU A 81 3.91 -1.95 6.65
CA LEU A 81 4.53 -2.96 7.50
C LEU A 81 3.95 -2.96 8.93
N HIS A 82 3.08 -2.01 9.27
CA HIS A 82 2.39 -2.02 10.55
C HIS A 82 1.28 -3.05 10.55
N LYS A 83 1.44 -4.07 11.41
CA LYS A 83 0.39 -5.06 11.65
C LYS A 83 -0.92 -4.41 12.08
N GLU A 84 -0.89 -3.50 13.05
CA GLU A 84 -2.08 -2.80 13.51
C GLU A 84 -1.75 -1.59 14.38
N THR A 85 -2.40 -0.46 14.14
CA THR A 85 -2.36 0.72 15.02
C THR A 85 -3.73 1.41 15.05
N ASP A 86 -4.03 2.13 16.14
CA ASP A 86 -5.26 2.94 16.25
C ASP A 86 -5.35 3.99 15.14
N ALA A 87 -4.25 4.71 14.91
CA ALA A 87 -4.15 5.77 13.90
C ALA A 87 -4.55 5.26 12.51
N MET A 88 -4.10 4.06 12.12
CA MET A 88 -4.46 3.49 10.83
C MET A 88 -5.97 3.23 10.68
N TRP A 89 -6.64 2.70 11.71
CA TRP A 89 -8.09 2.51 11.68
C TRP A 89 -8.82 3.86 11.58
N ARG A 90 -8.33 4.88 12.28
CA ARG A 90 -8.90 6.24 12.23
C ARG A 90 -8.74 6.89 10.86
N ILE A 91 -7.58 6.74 10.23
CA ILE A 91 -7.26 7.35 8.93
C ILE A 91 -8.02 6.65 7.79
N TYR A 92 -7.97 5.32 7.72
CA TYR A 92 -8.45 4.54 6.58
C TYR A 92 -9.84 3.92 6.76
N SER A 93 -10.43 3.99 7.97
CA SER A 93 -11.78 3.51 8.27
C SER A 93 -12.56 4.52 9.11
N GLN A 94 -12.75 5.73 8.57
CA GLN A 94 -13.41 6.82 9.28
C GLN A 94 -14.86 6.47 9.66
N ASP A 95 -15.55 5.76 8.78
CA ASP A 95 -16.93 5.29 8.94
C ASP A 95 -17.07 3.96 9.70
N LYS A 96 -15.95 3.40 10.20
CA LYS A 96 -15.88 2.10 10.89
C LYS A 96 -16.21 0.89 10.00
N GLN A 97 -16.31 1.08 8.68
CA GLN A 97 -16.60 0.02 7.70
C GLN A 97 -15.36 -0.33 6.87
N GLY A 98 -14.22 -0.48 7.56
CA GLY A 98 -12.95 -0.86 6.98
C GLY A 98 -12.62 -2.31 7.28
N ALA A 99 -11.93 -2.94 6.33
CA ALA A 99 -11.31 -4.24 6.49
C ALA A 99 -9.82 -4.14 6.14
N LYS A 100 -8.99 -4.74 6.99
CA LYS A 100 -7.57 -4.91 6.78
C LYS A 100 -7.32 -6.28 6.18
N VAL A 101 -6.60 -6.31 5.07
CA VAL A 101 -6.07 -7.55 4.49
C VAL A 101 -4.59 -7.68 4.80
N LYS A 102 -4.12 -8.92 4.90
CA LYS A 102 -2.71 -9.29 5.05
C LYS A 102 -2.23 -10.09 3.84
N THR A 103 -1.04 -9.79 3.35
CA THR A 103 -0.34 -10.59 2.31
C THR A 103 1.17 -10.46 2.51
N THR A 104 1.98 -10.93 1.57
CA THR A 104 3.44 -10.70 1.55
C THR A 104 3.86 -9.86 0.35
N ILE A 105 5.02 -9.22 0.46
CA ILE A 105 5.62 -8.44 -0.64
C ILE A 105 5.75 -9.32 -1.90
N ARG A 106 6.22 -10.56 -1.76
CA ARG A 106 6.38 -11.52 -2.87
C ARG A 106 5.05 -11.83 -3.56
N LYS A 107 4.02 -12.20 -2.80
CA LYS A 107 2.70 -12.55 -3.38
C LYS A 107 2.12 -11.37 -4.16
N LEU A 108 2.16 -10.19 -3.56
CA LEU A 108 1.58 -8.99 -4.14
C LEU A 108 2.31 -8.56 -5.43
N LEU A 109 3.65 -8.55 -5.40
CA LEU A 109 4.45 -8.22 -6.59
C LEU A 109 4.21 -9.25 -7.71
N ASN A 110 4.23 -10.54 -7.38
CA ASN A 110 4.01 -11.61 -8.36
C ASN A 110 2.61 -11.51 -8.99
N ALA A 111 1.58 -11.16 -8.22
CA ALA A 111 0.22 -10.98 -8.73
C ALA A 111 0.17 -9.89 -9.81
N LEU A 112 0.84 -8.75 -9.58
CA LEU A 112 0.96 -7.69 -10.59
C LEU A 112 1.79 -8.16 -11.81
N GLN A 113 2.95 -8.75 -11.58
CA GLN A 113 3.89 -9.15 -12.65
C GLN A 113 3.35 -10.26 -13.56
N SER A 114 2.50 -11.15 -13.04
CA SER A 114 1.94 -12.28 -13.80
C SER A 114 1.17 -11.90 -15.07
N GLN A 115 0.78 -10.63 -15.20
CA GLN A 115 -0.01 -10.12 -16.33
C GLN A 115 0.74 -9.13 -17.22
N SER A 116 2.01 -8.84 -16.93
CA SER A 116 2.79 -7.80 -17.62
C SER A 116 3.84 -8.35 -18.60
N GLY A 117 3.80 -9.67 -18.87
CA GLY A 117 4.64 -10.32 -19.88
C GLY A 117 6.14 -10.12 -19.65
N ASP A 118 6.90 -10.09 -20.75
CA ASP A 118 8.36 -10.00 -20.73
C ASP A 118 8.90 -8.68 -20.15
N PHE A 119 8.06 -7.64 -20.06
CA PHE A 119 8.40 -6.32 -19.54
C PHE A 119 7.95 -6.08 -18.09
N ALA A 120 7.47 -7.11 -17.39
CA ALA A 120 6.99 -7.00 -16.01
C ALA A 120 8.02 -6.35 -15.07
N LYS A 121 9.32 -6.63 -15.23
CA LYS A 121 10.39 -6.05 -14.39
C LYS A 121 10.72 -4.59 -14.72
N VAL A 122 10.16 -4.04 -15.79
CA VAL A 122 10.34 -2.65 -16.25
C VAL A 122 9.15 -1.78 -15.85
N HIS A 123 7.97 -2.37 -15.66
CA HIS A 123 6.74 -1.65 -15.38
C HIS A 123 6.14 -1.93 -14.01
N CYS A 124 6.43 -3.07 -13.38
CA CYS A 124 5.87 -3.47 -12.09
C CYS A 124 6.93 -3.36 -11.00
N PHE A 125 6.68 -2.50 -10.01
CA PHE A 125 7.61 -2.28 -8.91
C PHE A 125 6.92 -2.45 -7.56
N ILE A 126 7.69 -2.86 -6.56
CA ILE A 126 7.32 -2.74 -5.16
C ILE A 126 8.46 -2.12 -4.38
N GLY A 127 8.15 -1.19 -3.47
CA GLY A 127 9.18 -0.47 -2.74
C GLY A 127 8.82 -0.10 -1.32
N GLU A 128 9.78 -0.22 -0.39
CA GLU A 128 9.65 0.33 0.96
C GLU A 128 9.96 1.83 0.92
N VAL A 129 9.05 2.65 1.48
CA VAL A 129 9.17 4.10 1.45
C VAL A 129 10.32 4.56 2.35
N GLU A 130 11.20 5.39 1.79
CA GLU A 130 12.27 6.07 2.52
C GLU A 130 11.80 7.45 2.98
N TYR A 131 12.02 7.71 4.27
CA TYR A 131 11.53 8.91 4.94
C TYR A 131 12.65 9.92 5.14
N LEU A 132 12.51 11.07 4.51
CA LEU A 132 13.56 12.11 4.42
C LEU A 132 13.08 13.43 5.00
N THR A 133 14.02 14.28 5.43
CA THR A 133 13.70 15.69 5.70
C THR A 133 13.32 16.39 4.38
N GLN A 134 12.60 17.50 4.43
CA GLN A 134 12.24 18.24 3.21
C GLN A 134 13.48 18.63 2.38
N LYS A 135 14.57 19.04 3.04
CA LYS A 135 15.83 19.39 2.36
C LYS A 135 16.41 18.20 1.62
N ASP A 136 16.49 17.04 2.29
CA ASP A 136 17.06 15.83 1.71
C ASP A 136 16.17 15.26 0.61
N LEU A 137 14.85 15.32 0.78
CA LEU A 137 13.87 14.92 -0.23
C LEU A 137 14.08 15.70 -1.54
N VAL A 138 14.16 17.03 -1.48
CA VAL A 138 14.41 17.87 -2.67
C VAL A 138 15.76 17.54 -3.29
N SER A 139 16.81 17.34 -2.48
CA SER A 139 18.13 16.97 -2.97
C SER A 139 18.12 15.61 -3.66
N LYS A 140 17.39 14.63 -3.12
CA LYS A 140 17.29 13.27 -3.67
C LYS A 140 16.55 13.30 -5.01
N LEU A 141 15.37 13.93 -5.05
CA LEU A 141 14.54 14.02 -6.26
C LEU A 141 15.27 14.69 -7.44
N LYS A 142 16.10 15.70 -7.18
CA LYS A 142 16.91 16.37 -8.22
C LYS A 142 17.95 15.46 -8.90
N ASN A 143 18.37 14.40 -8.22
CA ASN A 143 19.40 13.48 -8.72
C ASN A 143 18.82 12.21 -9.37
N ILE A 144 17.49 12.04 -9.37
CA ILE A 144 16.85 10.86 -9.96
C ILE A 144 16.85 11.00 -11.48
N ASN A 145 17.41 9.99 -12.15
CA ASN A 145 17.30 9.87 -13.60
C ASN A 145 15.95 9.24 -13.97
N VAL A 146 14.91 10.07 -14.12
CA VAL A 146 13.56 9.64 -14.52
C VAL A 146 13.49 9.03 -15.92
N LEU A 147 14.47 9.32 -16.79
CA LEU A 147 14.58 8.77 -18.14
C LEU A 147 15.38 7.46 -18.18
N ASN A 148 15.66 6.86 -17.00
CA ASN A 148 16.31 5.57 -16.92
C ASN A 148 15.52 4.51 -17.69
N THR A 149 16.17 3.84 -18.64
CA THR A 149 15.58 2.84 -19.55
C THR A 149 15.11 1.57 -18.84
N SER A 150 15.53 1.34 -17.59
CA SER A 150 15.00 0.26 -16.76
C SER A 150 13.62 0.55 -16.14
N GLY A 151 13.07 1.76 -16.35
CA GLY A 151 11.79 2.19 -15.78
C GLY A 151 11.84 2.54 -14.29
N SER A 152 12.91 2.16 -13.60
CA SER A 152 13.05 2.30 -12.15
C SER A 152 13.13 3.75 -11.68
N GLY A 153 13.62 4.69 -12.50
CA GLY A 153 13.75 6.09 -12.09
C GLY A 153 12.41 6.75 -11.76
N ILE A 154 11.36 6.43 -12.52
CA ILE A 154 9.99 6.92 -12.24
C ILE A 154 9.50 6.31 -10.93
N ALA A 155 9.66 4.99 -10.76
CA ALA A 155 9.24 4.30 -9.54
C ALA A 155 10.03 4.79 -8.31
N GLU A 156 11.33 5.07 -8.46
CA GLU A 156 12.20 5.63 -7.42
C GLU A 156 11.75 7.03 -6.99
N SER A 157 11.25 7.85 -7.90
CA SER A 157 10.70 9.16 -7.52
C SER A 157 9.50 9.06 -6.58
N LEU A 158 8.83 7.91 -6.56
CA LEU A 158 7.62 7.65 -5.78
C LEU A 158 7.87 6.82 -4.52
N ILE A 159 9.12 6.52 -4.15
CA ILE A 159 9.43 5.80 -2.89
C ILE A 159 9.99 6.71 -1.80
N TYR A 160 9.98 8.03 -2.00
CA TYR A 160 10.40 9.00 -0.99
C TYR A 160 9.19 9.73 -0.39
N LYS A 161 9.20 9.92 0.93
CA LYS A 161 8.16 10.67 1.67
C LYS A 161 8.81 11.49 2.78
N ARG A 162 8.10 12.49 3.31
CA ARG A 162 8.61 13.32 4.40
C ARG A 162 8.60 12.57 5.73
N VAL A 163 9.54 12.88 6.62
CA VAL A 163 9.77 12.19 7.89
C VAL A 163 8.55 12.18 8.83
N GLU A 164 7.67 13.17 8.71
CA GLU A 164 6.42 13.28 9.49
C GLU A 164 5.50 12.08 9.26
N PHE A 165 5.57 11.44 8.09
CA PHE A 165 4.77 10.28 7.73
C PHE A 165 5.44 8.93 8.04
N LYS A 166 6.61 8.94 8.70
CA LYS A 166 7.37 7.72 9.06
C LYS A 166 6.55 6.70 9.86
N HIS A 167 5.54 7.18 10.57
CA HIS A 167 4.61 6.36 11.35
C HIS A 167 3.72 5.44 10.49
N GLU A 168 3.66 5.64 9.16
CA GLU A 168 2.90 4.79 8.25
C GLU A 168 3.64 3.50 7.87
N LYS A 169 4.99 3.47 7.92
CA LYS A 169 5.85 2.37 7.43
C LYS A 169 5.37 1.80 6.10
N GLU A 170 5.27 2.68 5.12
CA GLU A 170 4.59 2.45 3.86
C GLU A 170 5.42 1.58 2.91
N VAL A 171 4.74 0.69 2.19
CA VAL A 171 5.26 -0.07 1.05
C VAL A 171 4.36 0.22 -0.15
N ARG A 172 4.93 0.61 -1.28
CA ARG A 172 4.17 0.98 -2.48
C ARG A 172 4.28 -0.10 -3.53
N LEU A 173 3.14 -0.58 -4.02
CA LEU A 173 3.05 -1.31 -5.28
C LEU A 173 2.81 -0.30 -6.40
N LEU A 174 3.61 -0.33 -7.45
CA LEU A 174 3.62 0.66 -8.53
C LEU A 174 3.56 -0.01 -9.91
N TYR A 175 2.86 0.65 -10.83
CA TYR A 175 2.81 0.30 -12.25
C TYR A 175 3.08 1.56 -13.10
N THR A 176 4.04 1.52 -14.02
CA THR A 176 4.55 2.70 -14.74
C THR A 176 4.27 2.69 -16.25
N GLU A 177 3.27 1.94 -16.69
CA GLU A 177 2.82 1.93 -18.07
C GLU A 177 1.40 2.49 -18.20
N LYS A 178 1.15 3.18 -19.31
CA LYS A 178 -0.14 3.85 -19.57
C LYS A 178 -1.27 2.81 -19.64
N SER A 179 -2.29 3.01 -18.81
CA SER A 179 -3.47 2.15 -18.78
C SER A 179 -4.76 2.93 -19.00
N GLY A 180 -5.08 3.91 -18.14
CA GLY A 180 -6.32 4.67 -18.21
C GLY A 180 -6.56 5.55 -16.99
N ARG A 181 -7.81 5.60 -16.49
CA ARG A 181 -8.13 6.34 -15.25
C ARG A 181 -7.53 5.68 -14.00
N PHE A 182 -7.41 4.37 -14.05
CA PHE A 182 -6.83 3.49 -13.04
C PHE A 182 -6.26 2.27 -13.75
N HIS A 183 -5.36 1.55 -13.10
CA HIS A 183 -4.85 0.28 -13.59
C HIS A 183 -5.42 -0.85 -12.73
N GLN A 184 -5.98 -1.87 -13.35
CA GLN A 184 -6.49 -3.06 -12.67
C GLN A 184 -5.72 -4.29 -13.11
N PHE A 185 -5.38 -5.13 -12.15
CA PHE A 185 -4.72 -6.41 -12.39
C PHE A 185 -5.49 -7.52 -11.68
N LYS A 186 -5.59 -8.68 -12.33
CA LYS A 186 -6.22 -9.86 -11.74
C LYS A 186 -5.44 -10.35 -10.52
N ILE A 187 -6.15 -10.91 -9.56
CA ILE A 187 -5.63 -11.57 -8.37
C ILE A 187 -6.46 -12.83 -8.11
N ASP A 188 -5.89 -13.81 -7.42
CA ASP A 188 -6.71 -14.78 -6.68
C ASP A 188 -6.86 -14.24 -5.25
N PRO A 189 -8.02 -13.72 -4.84
CA PRO A 189 -8.22 -13.18 -3.50
C PRO A 189 -8.17 -14.25 -2.40
N PHE A 190 -8.44 -15.52 -2.73
CA PHE A 190 -8.38 -16.65 -1.80
C PHE A 190 -6.93 -17.05 -1.50
N ASP A 191 -6.02 -16.91 -2.47
CA ASP A 191 -4.59 -17.12 -2.26
C ASP A 191 -3.84 -15.87 -1.78
N LEU A 192 -4.11 -14.71 -2.37
CA LEU A 192 -3.39 -13.47 -2.13
C LEU A 192 -3.57 -12.99 -0.69
N PHE A 193 -4.79 -13.01 -0.17
CA PHE A 193 -5.07 -12.53 1.20
C PHE A 193 -4.96 -13.67 2.20
N ASP A 194 -4.03 -13.54 3.14
CA ASP A 194 -3.75 -14.56 4.16
C ASP A 194 -4.60 -14.38 5.44
N GLU A 195 -5.06 -13.16 5.69
CA GLU A 195 -5.93 -12.83 6.81
C GLU A 195 -6.79 -11.61 6.46
N ILE A 196 -8.04 -11.61 6.93
CA ILE A 196 -8.96 -10.47 6.87
C ILE A 196 -9.35 -10.08 8.28
N VAL A 197 -9.13 -8.82 8.63
CA VAL A 197 -9.46 -8.26 9.95
C VAL A 197 -10.39 -7.08 9.76
N PHE A 198 -11.58 -7.13 10.34
CA PHE A 198 -12.52 -6.01 10.30
C PHE A 198 -12.22 -4.99 11.41
N ASP A 199 -12.59 -3.74 11.15
CA ASP A 199 -12.41 -2.62 12.09
C ASP A 199 -12.95 -3.00 13.48
N PRO A 200 -12.22 -2.70 14.57
CA PRO A 200 -12.65 -3.07 15.92
C PRO A 200 -13.97 -2.40 16.34
N ARG A 201 -14.39 -1.31 15.69
CA ARG A 201 -15.60 -0.52 15.99
C ARG A 201 -16.79 -0.86 15.10
N ILE A 202 -16.64 -1.80 14.17
CA ILE A 202 -17.75 -2.25 13.32
C ILE A 202 -18.89 -2.81 14.18
N ASN A 203 -20.12 -2.61 13.75
CA ASN A 203 -21.28 -3.26 14.37
C ASN A 203 -21.16 -4.79 14.26
N LYS A 204 -21.46 -5.50 15.36
CA LYS A 204 -21.32 -6.95 15.43
C LYS A 204 -22.16 -7.70 14.39
N HIS A 205 -23.41 -7.31 14.15
CA HIS A 205 -24.26 -7.95 13.16
C HIS A 205 -23.75 -7.73 11.72
N LEU A 206 -23.21 -6.53 11.43
CA LEU A 206 -22.56 -6.27 10.14
C LEU A 206 -21.31 -7.14 9.97
N PHE A 207 -20.46 -7.23 11.00
CA PHE A 207 -19.31 -8.13 10.98
C PHE A 207 -19.71 -9.57 10.70
N ASP A 208 -20.71 -10.10 11.42
CA ASP A 208 -21.19 -11.47 11.24
C ASP A 208 -21.69 -11.70 9.81
N SER A 209 -22.45 -10.75 9.26
CA SER A 209 -22.93 -10.81 7.87
C SER A 209 -21.77 -10.84 6.85
N TYR A 210 -20.77 -9.98 7.00
CA TYR A 210 -19.61 -9.97 6.09
C TYR A 210 -18.72 -11.20 6.26
N HIS A 211 -18.54 -11.66 7.50
CA HIS A 211 -17.82 -12.89 7.80
C HIS A 211 -18.46 -14.07 7.07
N ASP A 212 -19.76 -14.26 7.23
CA ASP A 212 -20.49 -15.37 6.63
C ASP A 212 -20.53 -15.26 5.11
N SER A 213 -20.67 -14.05 4.57
CA SER A 213 -20.58 -13.81 3.12
C SER A 213 -19.25 -14.29 2.53
N LEU A 214 -18.12 -13.92 3.14
CA LEU A 214 -16.79 -14.32 2.69
C LEU A 214 -16.55 -15.83 2.88
N LYS A 215 -17.06 -16.42 3.98
CA LYS A 215 -17.00 -17.88 4.20
C LYS A 215 -17.80 -18.64 3.15
N ASN A 216 -19.02 -18.19 2.85
CA ASN A 216 -19.90 -18.81 1.85
C ASN A 216 -19.35 -18.67 0.42
N LYS A 217 -18.60 -17.60 0.12
CA LYS A 217 -17.82 -17.47 -1.12
C LYS A 217 -16.61 -18.42 -1.19
N GLY A 218 -16.29 -19.14 -0.11
CA GLY A 218 -15.23 -20.15 -0.08
C GLY A 218 -13.93 -19.71 0.59
N TYR A 219 -13.88 -18.55 1.27
CA TYR A 219 -12.65 -18.09 1.93
C TYR A 219 -12.32 -18.90 3.19
N LYS A 220 -11.34 -19.79 3.09
CA LYS A 220 -11.00 -20.75 4.16
C LYS A 220 -10.10 -20.18 5.25
N LYS A 221 -9.34 -19.12 4.96
CA LYS A 221 -8.36 -18.53 5.89
C LYS A 221 -9.03 -17.69 6.99
N SER A 222 -8.20 -17.04 7.82
CA SER A 222 -8.66 -16.33 9.01
C SER A 222 -9.46 -15.07 8.67
N ILE A 223 -10.66 -14.98 9.23
CA ILE A 223 -11.48 -13.76 9.25
C ILE A 223 -11.79 -13.46 10.71
N ARG A 224 -11.53 -12.23 11.17
CA ARG A 224 -11.85 -11.82 12.53
C ARG A 224 -12.19 -10.34 12.64
N GLN A 225 -12.84 -9.95 13.72
CA GLN A 225 -12.92 -8.56 14.15
C GLN A 225 -11.68 -8.24 14.98
N SER A 226 -11.11 -7.04 14.83
CA SER A 226 -10.03 -6.61 15.72
C SER A 226 -10.52 -6.48 17.16
N VAL A 227 -9.65 -6.85 18.11
CA VAL A 227 -9.91 -6.76 19.55
C VAL A 227 -9.30 -5.49 20.17
N MET A 228 -8.77 -4.56 19.36
CA MET A 228 -8.02 -3.39 19.86
C MET A 228 -8.79 -2.52 20.87
N TYR A 229 -10.12 -2.43 20.76
CA TYR A 229 -10.97 -1.72 21.71
C TYR A 229 -11.73 -2.63 22.69
N GLN A 230 -11.46 -3.93 22.70
CA GLN A 230 -12.10 -4.84 23.64
C GLN A 230 -11.40 -4.76 25.00
N VAL A 231 -12.16 -4.39 26.03
CA VAL A 231 -11.66 -4.34 27.41
C VAL A 231 -11.36 -5.77 27.88
N PRO A 232 -10.18 -6.03 28.49
CA PRO A 232 -9.87 -7.33 29.07
C PRO A 232 -10.90 -7.72 30.12
N LYS A 233 -11.48 -8.91 29.99
CA LYS A 233 -12.40 -9.44 31.00
C LYS A 233 -11.61 -9.88 32.22
N GLY A 234 -12.02 -9.43 33.42
CA GLY A 234 -11.53 -9.98 34.68
C GLY A 234 -10.27 -9.35 35.26
N LEU A 235 -10.03 -8.05 35.03
CA LEU A 235 -8.96 -7.34 35.75
C LEU A 235 -9.24 -7.37 37.26
N ARG A 236 -8.46 -8.16 38.00
CA ARG A 236 -8.45 -8.19 39.47
C ARG A 236 -7.21 -7.46 39.96
N ILE A 237 -7.42 -6.36 40.68
CA ILE A 237 -6.34 -5.61 41.33
C ILE A 237 -6.36 -6.01 42.81
N SER A 238 -5.24 -6.54 43.30
CA SER A 238 -5.07 -6.79 44.73
C SER A 238 -4.53 -5.52 45.39
N ILE A 239 -5.27 -4.98 46.35
CA ILE A 239 -4.86 -3.81 47.13
C ILE A 239 -4.51 -4.30 48.53
N TYR A 240 -3.26 -4.10 48.94
CA TYR A 240 -2.85 -4.33 50.31
C TYR A 240 -3.17 -3.05 51.11
N ARG A 241 -3.90 -3.20 52.22
CA ARG A 241 -4.02 -2.14 53.23
C ARG A 241 -2.83 -2.26 54.17
N ASP A 242 -2.07 -1.18 54.33
CA ASP A 242 -1.12 -1.06 55.42
C ASP A 242 -1.89 -1.21 56.74
N ARG A 243 -1.40 -2.09 57.61
CA ARG A 243 -1.94 -2.25 58.96
C ARG A 243 -1.39 -1.08 59.78
N GLU A 244 -2.28 -0.21 60.26
CA GLU A 244 -1.99 0.75 61.34
C GLU A 244 -1.52 0.04 62.61
#